data_AF-A0A522BVQ6-F1
#
_entry.id   AF-A0A522BVQ6-F1
#
_cell.length_a   1.000
_cell.length_b   1.000
_cell.length_c   1.000
_cell.angle_alpha   90.00
_cell.angle_beta   90.00
_cell.angle_gamma   90.00
#
_symmetry.space_group_name_H-M   'P 1'
#
loop_
_entity.id
_entity.type
_entity.pdbx_description
1 polymer ?
#
loop_
_entity_poly.entity_id
_entity_poly.type
_entity_poly.pdbx_seq_one_letter_code
_entity_poly.pdbx_strand_id
1 'polypeptide(L)' 'MATSVIVSGARTPIGKLSGAFKDFSAMDLGGVAIKSALERSGVTGDQ' A
#
# COMPACT_ATOMS: atom_id res chain seq x y z
N MET A 1 -9.31 -27.75 5.30
CA MET A 1 -8.82 -26.43 5.75
C MET A 1 -8.44 -25.64 4.52
N ALA A 2 -8.82 -24.37 4.42
CA ALA A 2 -8.40 -23.52 3.30
C ALA A 2 -6.98 -23.00 3.55
N THR A 3 -6.14 -23.04 2.52
CA THR A 3 -4.77 -22.50 2.56
C THR A 3 -4.82 -21.00 2.28
N SER A 4 -4.30 -20.19 3.20
CA SER A 4 -4.14 -18.75 3.00
C SER A 4 -2.85 -18.45 2.23
N VAL A 5 -2.91 -17.50 1.31
CA VAL A 5 -1.76 -17.09 0.48
C VAL A 5 -1.65 -15.57 0.41
N ILE A 6 -0.44 -15.06 0.16
CA ILE A 6 -0.20 -13.64 -0.13
C ILE A 6 -0.13 -13.49 -1.65
N VAL A 7 -1.03 -12.70 -2.21
CA VAL A 7 -1.16 -12.51 -3.67
C VAL A 7 -0.33 -11.34 -4.21
N SER A 8 -0.13 -10.30 -3.41
CA SER A 8 0.70 -9.13 -3.77
C SER A 8 1.15 -8.35 -2.54
N GLY A 9 2.05 -7.39 -2.75
CA GLY A 9 2.46 -6.44 -1.73
C GLY A 9 3.05 -5.17 -2.35
N ALA A 10 2.88 -4.06 -1.65
CA ALA A 10 3.47 -2.77 -2.00
C ALA A 10 3.74 -1.95 -0.73
N ARG A 11 4.68 -0.99 -0.83
CA ARG A 11 5.02 -0.08 0.26
C ARG A 11 5.48 1.26 -0.30
N THR A 12 5.35 2.30 0.50
CA THR A 12 6.04 3.57 0.23
C THR A 12 7.53 3.47 0.59
N PRO A 13 8.38 4.34 0.01
CA PRO A 13 9.76 4.51 0.48
C PRO A 13 9.81 4.98 1.93
N ILE A 14 10.94 4.77 2.59
CA ILE A 14 11.13 5.26 3.96
C ILE A 14 11.61 6.72 3.88
N GLY A 15 10.81 7.63 4.42
CA GLY A 15 11.16 9.05 4.52
C GLY A 15 12.10 9.33 5.68
N LYS A 16 12.92 10.38 5.55
CA LYS A 16 13.62 10.99 6.69
C LYS A 16 12.65 11.85 7.50
N LEU A 17 12.95 12.06 8.78
CA LEU A 17 12.21 12.99 9.63
C LEU A 17 12.16 14.39 8.99
N SER A 18 10.95 14.95 8.89
CA SER A 18 10.68 16.23 8.19
C SER A 18 11.20 16.29 6.74
N GLY A 19 11.34 15.14 6.07
CA GLY A 19 11.84 15.03 4.71
C GLY A 19 10.74 15.00 3.65
N ALA A 20 10.95 14.18 2.60
CA ALA A 20 10.12 14.15 1.39
C ALA A 20 8.63 13.84 1.59
N PHE A 21 8.25 13.24 2.72
CA PHE A 21 6.85 12.89 3.02
C PHE A 21 6.22 13.75 4.11
N LYS A 22 6.85 14.86 4.52
CA LYS A 22 6.37 15.70 5.63
C LYS A 22 4.96 16.26 5.42
N ASP A 23 4.57 16.47 4.15
CA ASP A 23 3.30 17.10 3.77
C ASP A 23 2.18 16.07 3.55
N PHE A 24 2.47 14.77 3.69
CA PHE A 24 1.50 13.69 3.56
C PHE A 24 1.08 13.17 4.93
N SER A 25 -0.21 12.88 5.10
CA SER A 25 -0.67 12.13 6.27
C SER A 25 -0.26 10.66 6.16
N ALA A 26 -0.27 9.94 7.28
CA ALA A 26 -0.06 8.50 7.28
C ALA A 26 -1.10 7.77 6.42
N MET A 27 -2.33 8.29 6.37
CA MET A 27 -3.44 7.73 5.60
C MET A 27 -3.20 7.91 4.09
N ASP A 28 -2.65 9.04 3.65
CA ASP A 28 -2.31 9.26 2.24
C ASP A 28 -1.27 8.25 1.75
N LEU A 29 -0.21 8.06 2.54
CA LEU A 29 0.84 7.08 2.25
C LEU A 29 0.31 5.64 2.26
N GLY A 30 -0.57 5.33 3.22
CA GLY A 30 -1.27 4.05 3.28
C GLY A 30 -2.15 3.81 2.05
N GLY A 31 -2.89 4.83 1.61
CA GLY A 31 -3.72 4.77 0.40
C GLY A 31 -2.91 4.47 -0.86
N VAL A 32 -1.75 5.12 -1.03
CA VAL A 32 -0.83 4.83 -2.14
C VAL A 32 -0.33 3.39 -2.11
N ALA A 33 0.01 2.87 -0.92
CA ALA A 33 0.45 1.49 -0.76
C ALA A 33 -0.66 0.48 -1.07
N ILE A 34 -1.88 0.69 -0.54
CA ILE A 34 -3.04 -0.18 -0.78
C ILE A 34 -3.39 -0.21 -2.26
N LYS A 35 -3.51 0.96 -2.89
CA LYS A 35 -3.81 1.07 -4.33
C LYS A 35 -2.82 0.28 -5.17
N SER A 36 -1.52 0.45 -4.90
CA SER A 36 -0.46 -0.27 -5.62
C SER A 36 -0.50 -1.78 -5.39
N ALA A 37 -0.86 -2.23 -4.18
CA ALA A 37 -0.99 -3.66 -3.87
C ALA A 37 -2.18 -4.27 -4.64
N LEU A 38 -3.33 -3.60 -4.66
CA LEU A 38 -4.53 -4.03 -5.40
C LEU A 38 -4.28 -4.12 -6.91
N GLU A 39 -3.66 -3.09 -7.49
CA GLU A 39 -3.27 -3.05 -8.91
C GLU A 39 -2.34 -4.22 -9.27
N ARG A 40 -1.39 -4.57 -8.40
CA ARG A 40 -0.48 -5.71 -8.59
C ARG A 40 -1.15 -7.06 -8.43
N SER A 41 -2.14 -7.18 -7.54
CA SER A 41 -2.90 -8.42 -7.36
C SER A 41 -3.97 -8.63 -8.44
N GLY A 42 -4.30 -7.61 -9.23
CA GLY A 42 -5.40 -7.67 -10.19
C GLY A 42 -6.77 -7.79 -9.53
N VAL A 43 -6.90 -7.34 -8.27
CA VAL A 43 -8.13 -7.38 -7.47
C VAL A 43 -8.77 -6.00 -7.49
N THR A 44 -10.08 -5.93 -7.71
CA THR A 44 -10.83 -4.68 -7.75
C THR A 44 -11.41 -4.33 -6.37
N GLY A 45 -11.70 -3.05 -6.13
CA GLY A 45 -12.12 -2.57 -4.80
C GLY A 45 -13.55 -2.94 -4.39
N ASP A 46 -14.33 -3.51 -5.30
CA ASP A 46 -15.68 -4.05 -5.08
C ASP A 46 -15.69 -5.52 -4.62
N GLN A 47 -14.52 -6.18 -4.62
CA GLN A 47 -14.33 -7.53 -4.08
C GLN A 47 -14.02 -7.51 -2.58
#